data_AF-A0A6V8LQQ9-F1
#
_entry.id   AF-A0A6V8LQQ9-F1
#
_cell.length_a   1.000
_cell.length_b   1.000
_cell.length_c   1.000
_cell.angle_alpha   90.00
_cell.angle_beta   90.00
_cell.angle_gamma   90.00
#
_symmetry.space_group_name_H-M   'P 1'
#
loop_
_entity.id
_entity.type
_entity.pdbx_description
1 polymer ?
#
loop_
_entity_poly.entity_id
_entity_poly.type
_entity_poly.pdbx_seq_one_letter_code
_entity_poly.pdbx_strand_id
1 'polypeptide(L)'
;MRPKNPIRKRFDVQEPGKSATFSSATALAAIGGASGNLYFVGLEGSGRRSLARAAAPRLGLAFAEAATRAQLDRALAGKGLTVAVTGDSLLLEEGVAEALRASGKVFYLMSVAPILARRLGDLSRLEELAARVERMEPVFFGAAHFILPLASSEEEMLEDVAEKASL
;
A
#
# COMPACT_ATOMS: atom_id res chain seq x y z
N MET A 1 -59.61 -26.18 -2.98
CA MET A 1 -58.25 -25.77 -2.57
C MET A 1 -57.39 -25.56 -3.80
N ARG A 2 -56.88 -24.35 -4.02
CA ARG A 2 -55.81 -24.08 -4.99
C ARG A 2 -54.60 -23.57 -4.19
N PRO A 3 -53.39 -24.15 -4.31
CA PRO A 3 -52.23 -23.61 -3.64
C PRO A 3 -51.77 -22.31 -4.30
N LYS A 4 -51.61 -21.28 -3.46
CA LYS A 4 -51.01 -19.99 -3.76
C LYS A 4 -49.50 -20.17 -3.98
N ASN A 5 -48.98 -19.73 -5.13
CA ASN A 5 -47.60 -19.30 -5.24
C ASN A 5 -47.52 -17.79 -4.94
N PRO A 6 -46.70 -17.39 -3.96
CA PRO A 6 -46.02 -16.09 -4.03
C PRO A 6 -44.55 -16.22 -3.57
N ILE A 7 -43.53 -15.46 -3.95
CA ILE A 7 -43.34 -14.24 -4.74
C ILE A 7 -41.82 -14.20 -5.02
N ARG A 8 -41.39 -14.00 -6.27
CA ARG A 8 -40.03 -13.49 -6.56
C ARG A 8 -40.03 -12.01 -6.18
N LYS A 9 -39.43 -11.64 -5.04
CA LYS A 9 -39.21 -10.23 -4.72
C LYS A 9 -38.13 -9.68 -5.66
N ARG A 10 -38.56 -8.94 -6.68
CA ARG A 10 -37.72 -7.96 -7.36
C ARG A 10 -37.54 -6.79 -6.38
N PHE A 11 -36.30 -6.45 -6.09
CA PHE A 11 -35.99 -5.19 -5.43
C PHE A 11 -36.04 -4.09 -6.49
N ASP A 12 -37.02 -3.21 -6.36
CA ASP A 12 -37.06 -1.93 -7.07
C ASP A 12 -36.06 -1.00 -6.40
N VAL A 13 -35.03 -0.59 -7.13
CA VAL A 13 -34.12 0.47 -6.69
C VAL A 13 -34.81 1.79 -6.97
N GLN A 14 -35.56 2.30 -5.99
CA GLN A 14 -35.99 3.69 -5.98
C GLN A 14 -35.06 4.50 -5.10
N GLU A 15 -34.20 5.30 -5.75
CA GLU A 15 -33.85 6.70 -5.40
C GLU A 15 -32.69 7.17 -6.30
N PRO A 16 -32.94 7.69 -7.52
CA PRO A 16 -31.91 8.12 -8.48
C PRO A 16 -31.28 9.49 -8.14
N GLY A 17 -31.11 9.83 -6.85
CA GLY A 17 -30.71 11.18 -6.43
C GLY A 17 -29.96 11.32 -5.11
N LYS A 18 -29.64 10.24 -4.40
CA LYS A 18 -28.76 10.33 -3.22
C LYS A 18 -27.30 10.15 -3.63
N SER A 19 -26.64 11.25 -3.97
CA SER A 19 -25.19 11.33 -3.82
C SER A 19 -24.89 11.38 -2.32
N ALA A 20 -24.56 10.22 -1.75
CA ALA A 20 -23.93 10.16 -0.44
C ALA A 20 -22.59 10.89 -0.57
N THR A 21 -22.55 12.15 -0.13
CA THR A 21 -21.29 12.86 0.09
C THR A 21 -20.69 12.24 1.35
N PHE A 22 -19.99 11.12 1.17
CA PHE A 22 -19.16 10.56 2.21
C PHE A 22 -18.19 11.65 2.63
N SER A 23 -18.22 12.02 3.92
CA SER A 23 -17.22 12.91 4.46
C SER A 23 -15.84 12.32 4.16
N SER A 24 -14.86 13.17 3.82
CA SER A 24 -13.50 12.70 3.53
C SER A 24 -12.95 11.80 4.63
N ALA A 25 -13.36 12.01 5.88
CA ALA A 25 -13.02 11.15 7.02
C ALA A 25 -13.55 9.70 6.91
N THR A 26 -14.75 9.49 6.36
CA THR A 26 -15.33 8.15 6.16
C THR A 26 -14.69 7.43 4.98
N ALA A 27 -14.37 8.17 3.91
CA ALA A 27 -13.64 7.63 2.76
C ALA A 27 -12.19 7.27 3.14
N LEU A 28 -11.53 8.08 3.97
CA LEU A 28 -10.20 7.78 4.53
C LEU A 28 -10.22 6.62 5.52
N ALA A 29 -11.27 6.49 6.35
CA ALA A 29 -11.39 5.34 7.24
C ALA A 29 -11.58 4.02 6.48
N ALA A 30 -12.19 4.07 5.27
CA ALA A 30 -12.29 2.91 4.38
C ALA A 30 -10.94 2.57 3.70
N ILE A 31 -10.04 3.55 3.56
CA ILE A 31 -8.77 3.41 2.83
C ILE A 31 -7.62 3.42 3.83
N GLY A 32 -6.97 2.29 4.10
CA GLY A 32 -5.67 2.33 4.81
C GLY A 32 -5.70 2.26 6.34
N GLY A 33 -6.78 1.81 6.98
CA GLY A 33 -6.82 1.58 8.43
C GLY A 33 -7.02 2.85 9.26
N ALA A 34 -6.46 2.91 10.47
CA ALA A 34 -6.80 3.92 11.48
C ALA A 34 -6.46 5.38 11.09
N SER A 35 -5.35 5.62 10.40
CA SER A 35 -4.99 6.96 9.88
C SER A 35 -5.38 7.18 8.43
N GLY A 36 -5.77 6.11 7.75
CA GLY A 36 -5.97 6.05 6.31
C GLY A 36 -4.69 6.18 5.48
N ASN A 37 -3.52 5.89 6.06
CA ASN A 37 -2.24 5.91 5.36
C ASN A 37 -1.95 4.56 4.67
N LEU A 38 -1.24 4.63 3.55
CA LEU A 38 -0.68 3.49 2.83
C LEU A 38 0.84 3.64 2.78
N TYR A 39 1.57 2.67 3.33
CA TYR A 39 3.02 2.64 3.34
C TYR A 39 3.54 1.65 2.30
N PHE A 40 4.52 2.06 1.51
CA PHE A 40 5.14 1.25 0.47
C PHE A 40 6.60 1.01 0.83
N VAL A 41 6.94 -0.26 1.08
CA VAL A 41 8.26 -0.71 1.54
C VAL A 41 8.88 -1.67 0.52
N GLY A 42 10.19 -1.86 0.61
CA GLY A 42 10.98 -2.70 -0.28
C GLY A 42 12.31 -2.05 -0.65
N LEU A 43 13.18 -2.78 -1.33
CA LEU A 43 14.52 -2.29 -1.69
C LEU A 43 14.52 -1.35 -2.89
N GLU A 44 15.57 -0.54 -3.01
CA GLU A 44 15.80 0.36 -4.16
C GLU A 44 15.67 -0.41 -5.48
N GLY A 45 14.96 0.16 -6.46
CA GLY A 45 14.64 -0.52 -7.71
C GLY A 45 13.33 -1.33 -7.68
N SER A 46 12.69 -1.51 -6.52
CA SER A 46 11.39 -2.21 -6.43
C SER A 46 10.23 -1.42 -7.08
N GLY A 47 10.41 -0.12 -7.33
CA GLY A 47 9.31 0.75 -7.79
C GLY A 47 8.44 1.29 -6.64
N ARG A 48 8.82 1.10 -5.37
CA ARG A 48 8.03 1.58 -4.21
C ARG A 48 7.66 3.07 -4.28
N ARG A 49 8.58 3.90 -4.78
CA ARG A 49 8.37 5.33 -4.95
C ARG A 49 7.38 5.64 -6.07
N SER A 50 7.53 5.01 -7.24
CA SER A 50 6.65 5.28 -8.37
C SER A 50 5.23 4.82 -8.08
N LEU A 51 5.07 3.62 -7.53
CA LEU A 51 3.77 3.06 -7.19
C LEU A 51 3.05 3.88 -6.11
N ALA A 52 3.74 4.25 -5.02
CA ALA A 52 3.15 5.10 -3.98
C ALA A 52 2.69 6.45 -4.53
N ARG A 53 3.50 7.06 -5.41
CA ARG A 53 3.19 8.35 -6.05
C ARG A 53 2.01 8.25 -7.00
N ALA A 54 1.93 7.17 -7.78
CA ALA A 54 0.83 6.94 -8.71
C ALA A 54 -0.49 6.55 -7.99
N ALA A 55 -0.39 5.86 -6.84
CA ALA A 55 -1.56 5.49 -6.03
C ALA A 55 -2.23 6.70 -5.36
N ALA A 56 -1.45 7.72 -4.96
CA ALA A 56 -1.97 8.91 -4.26
C ALA A 56 -3.17 9.57 -4.98
N PRO A 57 -3.04 10.06 -6.22
CA PRO A 57 -4.16 10.72 -6.90
C PRO A 57 -5.32 9.77 -7.18
N ARG A 58 -5.07 8.48 -7.45
CA ARG A 58 -6.10 7.47 -7.72
C ARG A 58 -7.01 7.22 -6.51
N LEU A 59 -6.46 7.40 -5.31
CA LEU A 59 -7.14 7.16 -4.03
C LEU A 59 -7.55 8.46 -3.31
N GLY A 60 -7.30 9.62 -3.92
CA GLY A 60 -7.57 10.92 -3.29
C GLY A 60 -6.69 11.20 -2.07
N LEU A 61 -5.48 10.63 -2.03
CA LEU A 61 -4.50 10.77 -0.95
C LEU A 61 -3.35 11.70 -1.36
N ALA A 62 -2.62 12.24 -0.38
CA ALA A 62 -1.40 13.00 -0.63
C ALA A 62 -0.18 12.07 -0.63
N PHE A 63 0.81 12.36 -1.48
CA PHE A 63 2.05 11.59 -1.55
C PHE A 63 3.13 12.17 -0.64
N ALA A 64 3.85 11.30 0.08
CA ALA A 64 5.02 11.63 0.87
C ALA A 64 6.14 10.60 0.69
N GLU A 65 7.38 11.02 0.98
CA GLU A 65 8.54 10.14 1.05
C GLU A 65 9.14 10.19 2.45
N ALA A 66 9.53 9.03 2.97
CA ALA A 66 10.21 8.88 4.25
C ALA A 66 11.59 8.24 4.04
N ALA A 67 12.61 9.08 3.88
CA ALA A 67 14.01 8.68 3.78
C ALA A 67 14.72 8.70 5.15
N THR A 68 14.16 9.42 6.12
CA THR A 68 14.74 9.65 7.45
C THR A 68 13.69 9.42 8.53
N ARG A 69 14.14 9.17 9.76
CA ARG A 69 13.25 9.00 10.92
C ARG A 69 12.30 10.17 11.11
N ALA A 70 12.79 11.41 11.01
CA ALA A 70 11.96 12.61 11.16
C ALA A 70 10.86 12.74 10.09
N GLN A 71 11.10 12.26 8.87
CA GLN A 71 10.07 12.23 7.82
C GLN A 71 9.06 11.11 8.08
N LEU A 72 9.53 9.96 8.56
CA LEU A 72 8.66 8.85 8.93
C LEU A 72 7.72 9.22 10.10
N ASP A 73 8.25 9.87 11.15
CA ASP A 73 7.46 10.32 12.29
C ASP A 73 6.37 11.31 11.86
N ARG A 74 6.68 12.24 10.94
CA ARG A 74 5.66 13.14 10.34
C ARG A 74 4.59 12.37 9.58
N ALA A 75 4.98 11.32 8.84
CA ALA A 75 4.03 10.49 8.10
C ALA A 75 3.16 9.64 9.04
N LEU A 76 3.72 9.14 10.15
CA LEU A 76 2.99 8.41 11.19
C LEU A 76 1.97 9.31 11.92
N ALA A 77 2.31 10.57 12.16
CA ALA A 77 1.40 11.56 12.74
C ALA A 77 0.35 12.10 11.73
N GLY A 78 0.63 11.96 10.43
CA GLY A 78 -0.25 12.37 9.34
C GLY A 78 -1.39 11.39 9.07
N LYS A 79 -2.32 11.81 8.21
CA LYS A 79 -3.47 11.01 7.76
C LYS A 79 -3.67 11.16 6.26
N GLY A 80 -4.25 10.14 5.64
CA GLY A 80 -4.56 10.14 4.22
C GLY A 80 -3.35 10.29 3.30
N LEU A 81 -2.24 9.65 3.66
CA LEU A 81 -0.99 9.69 2.90
C LEU A 81 -0.70 8.37 2.18
N THR A 82 -0.21 8.43 0.95
CA THR A 82 0.66 7.37 0.41
C THR A 82 2.11 7.70 0.72
N VAL A 83 2.84 6.76 1.31
CA VAL A 83 4.17 7.01 1.85
C VAL A 83 5.14 5.98 1.25
N ALA A 84 6.07 6.44 0.43
CA ALA A 84 7.20 5.62 0.04
C ALA A 84 8.27 5.66 1.15
N VAL A 85 8.50 4.54 1.84
CA VAL A 85 9.55 4.45 2.86
C VAL A 85 10.87 4.12 2.15
N THR A 86 11.65 5.15 1.88
CA THR A 86 12.87 5.06 1.05
C THR A 86 14.13 4.79 1.86
N GLY A 87 14.15 5.15 3.15
CA GLY A 87 15.17 4.70 4.10
C GLY A 87 14.82 3.28 4.57
N ASP A 88 15.28 2.26 3.85
CA ASP A 88 15.00 0.86 4.14
C ASP A 88 15.47 0.44 5.54
N SER A 89 16.62 0.97 5.99
CA SER A 89 17.13 0.73 7.35
C SER A 89 16.23 1.24 8.47
N LEU A 90 15.29 2.16 8.21
CA LEU A 90 14.36 2.67 9.23
C LEU A 90 13.50 1.54 9.82
N LEU A 91 13.19 0.51 9.03
CA LEU A 91 12.40 -0.63 9.51
C LEU A 91 13.19 -1.59 10.40
N LEU A 92 14.52 -1.46 10.47
CA LEU A 92 15.35 -2.20 11.42
C LEU A 92 15.31 -1.60 12.82
N GLU A 93 14.85 -0.35 12.95
CA GLU A 93 14.71 0.31 14.24
C GLU A 93 13.55 -0.31 15.02
N GLU A 94 13.76 -0.50 16.32
CA GLU A 94 12.78 -1.12 17.21
C GLU A 94 11.44 -0.36 17.20
N GLY A 95 10.33 -1.10 17.05
CA GLY A 95 8.98 -0.56 17.08
C GLY A 95 8.52 0.14 15.80
N VAL A 96 9.39 0.37 14.81
CA VAL A 96 9.01 1.08 13.58
C VAL A 96 8.05 0.24 12.72
N ALA A 97 8.34 -1.05 12.56
CA ALA A 97 7.46 -1.94 11.79
C ALA A 97 6.06 -2.04 12.43
N GLU A 98 6.00 -2.17 13.75
CA GLU A 98 4.75 -2.19 14.52
C GLU A 98 4.00 -0.86 14.40
N ALA A 99 4.71 0.28 14.48
CA ALA A 99 4.10 1.60 14.35
C ALA A 99 3.49 1.82 12.96
N LEU A 100 4.19 1.42 11.89
CA LEU A 100 3.68 1.46 10.52
C LEU A 100 2.40 0.63 10.38
N ARG A 101 2.40 -0.59 10.96
CA ARG A 101 1.26 -1.49 10.90
C ARG A 101 0.05 -0.96 11.67
N ALA A 102 0.29 -0.36 12.83
CA ALA A 102 -0.76 0.19 13.67
C ALA A 102 -1.38 1.45 13.07
N SER A 103 -0.59 2.27 12.35
CA SER A 103 -1.09 3.51 11.77
C SER A 103 -1.80 3.30 10.43
N GLY A 104 -1.34 2.37 9.59
CA GLY A 104 -2.01 2.11 8.32
C GLY A 104 -1.58 0.85 7.56
N LYS A 105 -2.03 0.73 6.31
CA LYS A 105 -1.74 -0.46 5.49
C LYS A 105 -0.31 -0.43 4.95
N VAL A 106 0.35 -1.58 4.92
CA VAL A 106 1.76 -1.69 4.54
C VAL A 106 1.86 -2.65 3.36
N PHE A 107 2.33 -2.14 2.22
CA PHE A 107 2.56 -2.88 0.99
C PHE A 107 4.06 -3.13 0.81
N TYR A 108 4.46 -4.39 0.83
CA TYR A 108 5.83 -4.78 0.49
C TYR A 108 5.95 -5.11 -0.99
N LEU A 109 6.70 -4.30 -1.73
CA LEU A 109 7.06 -4.57 -3.12
C LEU A 109 8.24 -5.54 -3.16
N MET A 110 7.91 -6.83 -3.24
CA MET A 110 8.87 -7.93 -3.17
C MET A 110 9.61 -8.08 -4.49
N SER A 111 10.94 -8.14 -4.41
CA SER A 111 11.82 -8.32 -5.56
C SER A 111 13.04 -9.15 -5.18
N VAL A 112 13.76 -9.60 -6.20
CA VAL A 112 15.01 -10.36 -6.06
C VAL A 112 16.17 -9.56 -6.65
N ALA A 113 17.37 -9.78 -6.12
CA ALA A 113 18.55 -8.99 -6.46
C ALA A 113 18.84 -8.87 -7.98
N PRO A 114 18.71 -9.92 -8.82
CA PRO A 114 18.89 -9.78 -10.27
C PRO A 114 17.94 -8.79 -10.93
N ILE A 115 16.67 -8.74 -10.49
CA ILE A 115 15.67 -7.82 -11.02
C ILE A 115 16.01 -6.39 -10.58
N LEU A 116 16.39 -6.20 -9.32
CA LEU A 116 16.78 -4.90 -8.78
C LEU A 116 18.02 -4.34 -9.49
N ALA A 117 19.08 -5.14 -9.62
CA ALA A 117 20.32 -4.76 -10.30
C ALA A 117 20.05 -4.34 -11.76
N ARG A 118 19.22 -5.12 -12.47
CA ARG A 118 18.82 -4.79 -13.85
C ARG A 118 18.02 -3.49 -13.93
N ARG A 119 17.07 -3.26 -13.02
CA ARG A 119 16.27 -2.02 -12.99
C ARG A 119 17.09 -0.79 -12.63
N LEU A 120 18.12 -0.96 -11.79
CA LEU A 120 19.07 0.09 -11.44
C LEU A 120 20.12 0.33 -12.53
N GLY A 121 20.21 -0.56 -13.54
CA GLY A 121 21.21 -0.47 -14.60
C GLY A 121 22.63 -0.82 -14.15
N ASP A 122 22.77 -1.51 -13.01
CA ASP A 122 24.06 -1.78 -12.39
C ASP A 122 24.13 -3.24 -11.89
N LEU A 123 24.59 -4.12 -12.79
CA LEU A 123 24.78 -5.54 -12.49
C LEU A 123 25.95 -5.79 -11.53
N SER A 124 26.87 -4.83 -11.36
CA SER A 124 28.00 -4.98 -10.43
C SER A 124 27.55 -5.00 -8.97
N ARG A 125 26.37 -4.43 -8.67
CA ARG A 125 25.75 -4.41 -7.34
C ARG A 125 24.98 -5.69 -7.00
N LEU A 126 25.00 -6.72 -7.84
CA LEU A 126 24.19 -7.93 -7.64
C LEU A 126 24.44 -8.58 -6.26
N GLU A 127 25.70 -8.72 -5.86
CA GLU A 127 26.07 -9.34 -4.59
C GLU A 127 25.65 -8.47 -3.38
N GLU A 128 25.89 -7.15 -3.44
CA GLU A 128 25.40 -6.19 -2.44
C GLU A 128 23.88 -6.26 -2.27
N LEU A 129 23.15 -6.27 -3.39
CA LEU A 129 21.70 -6.34 -3.40
C LEU A 129 21.19 -7.69 -2.88
N ALA A 130 21.87 -8.79 -3.17
CA ALA A 130 21.52 -10.11 -2.64
C ALA A 130 21.63 -10.14 -1.12
N ALA A 131 22.76 -9.66 -0.57
CA ALA A 131 22.96 -9.55 0.86
C ALA A 131 21.95 -8.60 1.54
N ARG A 132 21.53 -7.53 0.84
CA ARG A 132 20.48 -6.62 1.32
C ARG A 132 19.10 -7.27 1.29
N VAL A 133 18.75 -8.02 0.25
CA VAL A 133 17.48 -8.77 0.16
C VAL A 133 17.39 -9.73 1.34
N GLU A 134 18.40 -10.57 1.53
CA GLU A 134 18.42 -11.58 2.61
C GLU A 134 18.25 -10.95 4.00
N ARG A 135 18.91 -9.81 4.24
CA ARG A 135 18.80 -9.08 5.51
C ARG A 135 17.44 -8.43 5.73
N MET A 136 16.91 -7.78 4.70
CA MET A 136 15.73 -6.91 4.83
C MET A 136 14.41 -7.65 4.61
N GLU A 137 14.40 -8.77 3.90
CA GLU A 137 13.19 -9.51 3.56
C GLU A 137 12.40 -9.97 4.80
N PRO A 138 13.00 -10.55 5.86
CA PRO A 138 12.25 -10.91 7.06
C PRO A 138 11.57 -9.69 7.72
N VAL A 139 12.24 -8.54 7.69
CA VAL A 139 11.75 -7.27 8.25
C VAL A 139 10.57 -6.74 7.45
N PHE A 140 10.67 -6.77 6.12
CA PHE A 140 9.56 -6.38 5.25
C PHE A 140 8.36 -7.32 5.39
N PHE A 141 8.58 -8.64 5.51
CA PHE A 141 7.51 -9.59 5.78
C PHE A 141 6.83 -9.34 7.12
N GLY A 142 7.61 -9.06 8.17
CA GLY A 142 7.06 -8.71 9.49
C GLY A 142 6.22 -7.42 9.46
N ALA A 143 6.63 -6.44 8.66
CA ALA A 143 5.91 -5.18 8.51
C ALA A 143 4.66 -5.30 7.61
N ALA A 144 4.68 -6.14 6.58
CA ALA A 144 3.69 -6.14 5.51
C ALA A 144 2.28 -6.57 5.95
N HIS A 145 1.29 -5.83 5.46
CA HIS A 145 -0.10 -6.29 5.38
C HIS A 145 -0.36 -7.00 4.05
N PHE A 146 0.26 -6.50 2.98
CA PHE A 146 0.15 -7.05 1.64
C PHE A 146 1.51 -7.15 0.98
N ILE A 147 1.70 -8.22 0.21
CA ILE A 147 2.88 -8.43 -0.61
C ILE A 147 2.48 -8.20 -2.07
N LEU A 148 3.27 -7.40 -2.78
CA LEU A 148 3.11 -7.08 -4.20
C LEU A 148 4.34 -7.61 -4.95
N PRO A 149 4.22 -8.72 -5.70
CA PRO A 149 5.31 -9.24 -6.51
C PRO A 149 5.61 -8.28 -7.68
N LEU A 150 6.90 -8.06 -7.99
CA LEU A 150 7.34 -7.24 -9.12
C LEU A 150 7.07 -7.82 -10.53
N ALA A 151 6.16 -8.78 -10.65
CA ALA A 151 5.87 -9.50 -11.89
C ALA A 151 4.81 -8.83 -12.77
N SER A 152 4.01 -7.94 -12.20
CA SER A 152 2.89 -7.27 -12.87
C SER A 152 3.28 -5.90 -13.42
N SER A 153 2.50 -5.39 -14.37
CA SER A 153 2.60 -4.02 -14.83
C SER A 153 2.27 -3.01 -13.72
N GLU A 154 2.68 -1.75 -13.88
CA GLU A 154 2.39 -0.71 -12.88
C GLU A 154 0.89 -0.47 -12.72
N GLU A 155 0.12 -0.55 -13.81
CA GLU A 155 -1.35 -0.40 -13.79
C GLU A 155 -2.02 -1.51 -12.98
N GLU A 156 -1.64 -2.78 -13.21
CA GLU A 156 -2.16 -3.92 -12.44
C GLU A 156 -1.80 -3.82 -10.96
N MET A 157 -0.58 -3.38 -10.63
CA MET A 157 -0.18 -3.14 -9.24
C MET A 157 -1.00 -2.01 -8.60
N LEU A 158 -1.37 -0.97 -9.36
CA LEU A 158 -2.21 0.12 -8.87
C LEU A 158 -3.64 -0.33 -8.60
N GLU A 159 -4.20 -1.18 -9.46
CA GLU A 159 -5.51 -1.79 -9.26
C GLU A 159 -5.51 -2.66 -8.00
N ASP A 160 -4.50 -3.53 -7.86
CA ASP A 160 -4.34 -4.38 -6.68
C ASP A 160 -4.18 -3.56 -5.38
N VAL A 161 -3.40 -2.47 -5.43
CA VAL A 161 -3.29 -1.51 -4.31
C VAL A 161 -4.65 -0.89 -3.98
N ALA A 162 -5.42 -0.47 -4.98
CA ALA A 162 -6.72 0.16 -4.76
C ALA A 162 -7.74 -0.80 -4.14
N GLU A 163 -7.78 -2.04 -4.62
CA GLU A 163 -8.62 -3.10 -4.05
C GLU A 163 -8.23 -3.36 -2.59
N LYS A 164 -6.94 -3.65 -2.34
CA LYS A 164 -6.42 -3.95 -1.00
C LYS A 164 -6.51 -2.77 -0.05
N ALA A 165 -6.43 -1.54 -0.55
CA ALA A 165 -6.57 -0.34 0.26
C ALA A 165 -7.97 -0.22 0.89
N SER A 166 -8.99 -0.86 0.32
CA SER A 166 -10.37 -0.84 0.81
C SER A 166 -10.77 -1.98 1.79
N LEU A 167 -9.91 -3.00 1.95
CA LEU A 167 -10.15 -4.19 2.79
C LEU A 167 -10.08 -3.97 4.32
#